data_AF-A0A949N8A9-F1
#
_entry.id   AF-A0A949N8A9-F1
#
_cell.length_a   1.000
_cell.length_b   1.000
_cell.length_c   1.000
_cell.angle_alpha   90.00
_cell.angle_beta   90.00
_cell.angle_gamma   90.00
#
_symmetry.space_group_name_H-M   'P 1'
#
loop_
_entity.id
_entity.type
_entity.pdbx_description
1 polymer ?
#
loop_
_entity_poly.entity_id
_entity_poly.type
_entity_poly.pdbx_seq_one_letter_code
_entity_poly.pdbx_strand_id
1 'polypeptide(L)'
;MKKKYITGSIETKGGEIPTVSTSIDRMDKWGAFKARCSIGRMRYTIRPGLYAAGNPDQDSIVLVSANYKLSFDVLRSSLHGIDAWILVLDTKGINVWCAAGKGTFGTDEIVNRIEQTRLKEIIGHRKLIVPQLGAPGVAAHEVKKHSGFTVIYGPVRASDILSFLENGMVATAEMRKVNFSMRDRSVLVPVEFVMGFKHLVLASVVFFLLAGLHKGGYSTQVALTAGSRSTLILLLAFLTGTIMVPMLLPWLPGRSFSLKGLIAGLILIVVLGVSGFAESNIIESLAWILIVTAISSFTAMNFTGASTYTSLSGVKKEMRIAVPLQITASLTGVTLWIIGRFV
;
A
#
# COMPACT_ATOMS: atom_id res chain seq x y z
N MET A 1 14.44 15.01 18.50
CA MET A 1 15.47 14.73 17.46
C MET A 1 15.37 15.78 16.37
N LYS A 2 16.45 16.51 16.06
CA LYS A 2 16.49 17.40 14.88
C LYS A 2 16.15 16.58 13.64
N LYS A 3 15.19 17.05 12.85
CA LYS A 3 14.78 16.38 11.60
C LYS A 3 15.86 16.65 10.56
N LYS A 4 16.71 15.66 10.26
CA LYS A 4 17.88 15.82 9.35
C LYS A 4 17.53 16.32 7.95
N TYR A 5 16.30 16.09 7.49
CA TYR A 5 15.85 16.56 6.19
C TYR A 5 15.57 18.08 6.13
N ILE A 6 15.49 18.78 7.27
CA ILE A 6 15.40 20.24 7.33
C ILE A 6 16.83 20.79 7.43
N THR A 7 17.25 21.56 6.44
CA THR A 7 18.63 22.06 6.30
C THR A 7 18.79 23.52 6.73
N GLY A 8 17.68 24.26 6.82
CA GLY A 8 17.69 25.67 7.19
C GLY A 8 16.27 26.24 7.15
N SER A 9 16.18 27.55 6.97
CA SER A 9 14.93 28.28 6.83
C SER A 9 15.11 29.49 5.91
N ILE A 10 14.01 29.95 5.33
CA ILE A 10 13.89 31.17 4.53
C ILE A 10 12.93 32.10 5.24
N GLU A 11 13.34 33.34 5.49
CA GLU A 11 12.45 34.39 5.97
C GLU A 11 11.54 34.87 4.84
N THR A 12 10.24 34.84 5.08
CA THR A 12 9.22 35.32 4.13
C THR A 12 8.28 36.28 4.84
N LYS A 13 7.45 36.99 4.06
CA LYS A 13 6.37 37.83 4.62
C LYS A 13 5.37 37.02 5.47
N GLY A 14 5.23 35.72 5.19
CA GLY A 14 4.40 34.79 5.96
C GLY A 14 5.07 34.19 7.19
N GLY A 15 6.33 34.54 7.47
CA GLY A 15 7.14 34.00 8.57
C GLY A 15 8.32 33.14 8.10
N GLU A 16 8.98 32.49 9.06
CA GLU A 16 10.11 31.60 8.81
C GLU A 16 9.64 30.26 8.23
N ILE A 17 10.05 29.96 6.99
CA ILE A 17 9.67 28.73 6.28
C ILE A 17 10.84 27.74 6.27
N PRO A 18 10.66 26.50 6.75
CA PRO A 18 11.74 25.51 6.77
C PRO A 18 12.16 25.06 5.37
N THR A 19 13.46 25.08 5.10
CA THR A 19 14.08 24.56 3.88
C THR A 19 14.38 23.08 4.02
N VAL A 20 14.02 22.28 3.02
CA VAL A 20 14.23 20.84 3.01
C VAL A 20 15.25 20.42 1.97
N SER A 21 16.05 19.42 2.34
CA SER A 21 16.95 18.78 1.38
C SER A 21 16.16 18.01 0.34
N THR A 22 16.58 18.08 -0.92
CA THR A 22 16.08 17.22 -2.00
C THR A 22 16.78 15.85 -1.98
N SER A 23 17.92 15.72 -1.29
CA SER A 23 18.61 14.44 -1.13
C SER A 23 17.93 13.55 -0.09
N ILE A 24 17.84 12.25 -0.37
CA ILE A 24 17.30 11.24 0.55
C ILE A 24 18.44 10.61 1.35
N ASP A 25 18.45 10.82 2.66
CA ASP A 25 19.50 10.30 3.53
C ASP A 25 19.25 8.83 3.96
N ARG A 26 20.18 8.26 4.73
CA ARG A 26 20.05 6.89 5.25
C ARG A 26 18.90 6.73 6.25
N MET A 27 18.60 7.76 7.03
CA MET A 27 17.50 7.73 8.02
C MET A 27 16.14 7.78 7.33
N ASP A 28 16.01 8.52 6.23
CA ASP A 28 14.85 8.56 5.38
C ASP A 28 14.60 7.20 4.73
N LYS A 29 15.65 6.57 4.18
CA LYS A 29 15.57 5.20 3.62
C LYS A 29 15.14 4.19 4.68
N TRP A 30 15.71 4.28 5.89
CA TRP A 30 15.34 3.41 7.00
C TRP A 30 13.91 3.63 7.50
N GLY A 31 13.48 4.89 7.61
CA GLY A 31 12.11 5.24 7.96
C GLY A 31 11.11 4.75 6.90
N ALA A 32 11.46 4.89 5.63
CA ALA A 32 10.67 4.37 4.51
C ALA A 32 10.54 2.84 4.55
N PHE A 33 11.64 2.14 4.81
CA PHE A 33 11.64 0.68 4.99
C PHE A 33 10.74 0.27 6.16
N LYS A 34 10.90 0.87 7.34
CA LYS A 34 10.05 0.62 8.51
C LYS A 34 8.57 0.83 8.20
N ALA A 35 8.21 1.94 7.55
CA ALA A 35 6.84 2.23 7.17
C ALA A 35 6.27 1.18 6.18
N ARG A 36 7.09 0.69 5.25
CA ARG A 36 6.72 -0.41 4.33
C ARG A 36 6.58 -1.75 5.03
N CYS A 37 7.27 -1.97 6.14
CA CYS A 37 7.09 -3.15 7.00
C CYS A 37 6.04 -2.95 8.10
N SER A 38 5.16 -1.93 8.00
CA SER A 38 4.16 -1.59 9.02
C SER A 38 4.71 -1.17 10.40
N ILE A 39 6.02 -0.95 10.53
CA ILE A 39 6.67 -0.54 11.78
C ILE A 39 6.54 0.97 11.93
N GLY A 40 5.68 1.42 12.84
CA GLY A 40 5.45 2.85 13.10
C GLY A 40 4.82 3.61 11.93
N ARG A 41 4.26 2.90 10.94
CA ARG A 41 3.67 3.45 9.71
C ARG A 41 2.65 4.56 9.99
N MET A 42 1.76 4.34 10.96
CA MET A 42 0.68 5.29 11.32
C MET A 42 1.19 6.60 11.91
N ARG A 43 2.46 6.65 12.34
CA ARG A 43 3.12 7.83 12.92
C ARG A 43 4.22 8.39 12.02
N TYR A 44 4.37 7.86 10.79
CA TYR A 44 5.42 8.28 9.86
C TYR A 44 4.98 9.54 9.09
N THR A 45 4.93 10.66 9.80
CA THR A 45 4.36 11.93 9.32
C THR A 45 5.33 13.11 9.44
N ILE A 46 5.05 14.16 8.68
CA ILE A 46 5.66 15.48 8.83
C ILE A 46 4.63 16.49 9.33
N ARG A 47 5.07 17.68 9.74
CA ARG A 47 4.13 18.73 10.16
C ARG A 47 3.46 19.29 8.88
N PRO A 48 2.14 19.46 8.85
CA PRO A 48 1.48 20.22 7.79
C PRO A 48 1.99 21.66 7.77
N GLY A 49 2.07 22.28 6.61
CA GLY A 49 2.63 23.61 6.44
C GLY A 49 3.33 23.81 5.11
N LEU A 50 4.01 24.95 4.97
CA LEU A 50 4.82 25.28 3.80
C LEU A 50 6.28 24.88 4.03
N TYR A 51 6.93 24.38 2.98
CA TYR A 51 8.34 24.03 2.98
C TYR A 51 9.00 24.57 1.72
N ALA A 52 10.27 24.96 1.81
CA ALA A 52 11.08 25.37 0.66
C ALA A 52 11.95 24.21 0.17
N ALA A 53 11.96 23.94 -1.14
CA ALA A 53 12.97 23.13 -1.80
C ALA A 53 13.86 24.06 -2.63
N GLY A 54 15.18 24.03 -2.40
CA GLY A 54 16.11 24.98 -3.00
C GLY A 54 16.01 26.37 -2.36
N ASN A 55 16.03 27.42 -3.18
CA ASN A 55 15.90 28.82 -2.78
C ASN A 55 14.72 29.50 -3.51
N PRO A 56 13.48 29.09 -3.25
CA PRO A 56 12.31 29.62 -3.94
C PRO A 56 12.03 31.08 -3.59
N ASP A 57 11.52 31.80 -4.57
CA ASP A 57 11.10 33.19 -4.51
C ASP A 57 9.58 33.35 -4.73
N GLN A 58 9.12 34.55 -5.06
CA GLN A 58 7.70 34.85 -5.23
C GLN A 58 7.11 34.29 -6.54
N ASP A 59 7.96 33.98 -7.53
CA ASP A 59 7.55 33.46 -8.84
C ASP A 59 7.69 31.93 -8.94
N SER A 60 8.34 31.34 -7.94
CA SER A 60 8.55 29.90 -7.81
C SER A 60 7.25 29.12 -7.63
N ILE A 61 7.19 27.95 -8.26
CA ILE A 61 5.99 27.10 -8.27
C ILE A 61 5.61 26.60 -6.89
N VAL A 62 4.31 26.28 -6.72
CA VAL A 62 3.78 25.66 -5.50
C VAL A 62 3.25 24.27 -5.79
N LEU A 63 3.86 23.25 -5.18
CA LEU A 63 3.49 21.85 -5.28
C LEU A 63 2.74 21.41 -4.03
N VAL A 64 1.58 20.77 -4.18
CA VAL A 64 0.77 20.29 -3.05
C VAL A 64 1.07 18.83 -2.74
N SER A 65 1.23 18.48 -1.46
CA SER A 65 1.49 17.11 -1.03
C SER A 65 0.80 16.76 0.29
N ALA A 66 0.87 15.49 0.66
CA ALA A 66 0.31 14.94 1.90
C ALA A 66 1.35 14.93 3.02
N ASN A 67 0.92 15.04 4.29
CA ASN A 67 1.82 14.96 5.45
C ASN A 67 2.31 13.54 5.78
N TYR A 68 1.94 12.53 4.98
CA TYR A 68 2.59 11.22 5.04
C TYR A 68 4.02 11.32 4.52
N LYS A 69 5.00 11.02 5.38
CA LYS A 69 6.41 11.33 5.09
C LYS A 69 6.94 10.62 3.82
N LEU A 70 6.43 9.44 3.46
CA LEU A 70 6.78 8.81 2.19
C LEU A 70 6.31 9.62 0.97
N SER A 71 5.12 10.20 1.01
CA SER A 71 4.62 11.06 -0.09
C SER A 71 5.45 12.32 -0.21
N PHE A 72 5.80 12.92 0.94
CA PHE A 72 6.68 14.07 1.00
C PHE A 72 8.10 13.77 0.49
N ASP A 73 8.70 12.67 0.93
CA ASP A 73 10.05 12.25 0.52
C ASP A 73 10.12 11.99 -1.00
N VAL A 74 9.11 11.32 -1.55
CA VAL A 74 9.01 11.10 -3.00
C VAL A 74 8.97 12.44 -3.74
N LEU A 75 8.14 13.40 -3.29
CA LEU A 75 8.05 14.70 -3.92
C LEU A 75 9.38 15.47 -3.85
N ARG A 76 9.92 15.69 -2.65
CA ARG A 76 11.16 16.49 -2.49
C ARG A 76 12.36 15.88 -3.23
N SER A 77 12.41 14.54 -3.33
CA SER A 77 13.48 13.87 -4.07
C SER A 77 13.48 14.12 -5.57
N SER A 78 12.33 14.52 -6.12
CA SER A 78 12.18 14.86 -7.54
C SER A 78 12.38 16.35 -7.83
N LEU A 79 12.75 17.16 -6.83
CA LEU A 79 12.95 18.61 -6.97
C LEU A 79 14.44 19.00 -7.01
N HIS A 80 15.33 18.05 -7.34
CA HIS A 80 16.75 18.36 -7.45
C HIS A 80 16.98 19.41 -8.55
N GLY A 81 17.52 20.57 -8.18
CA GLY A 81 17.72 21.70 -9.10
C GLY A 81 16.46 22.49 -9.43
N ILE A 82 15.36 22.29 -8.69
CA ILE A 82 14.11 23.02 -8.85
C ILE A 82 13.83 23.80 -7.57
N ASP A 83 13.77 25.13 -7.69
CA ASP A 83 13.33 26.01 -6.62
C ASP A 83 11.80 26.01 -6.56
N ALA A 84 11.24 25.48 -5.47
CA ALA A 84 9.80 25.30 -5.35
C ALA A 84 9.32 25.37 -3.90
N TRP A 85 8.09 25.86 -3.73
CA TRP A 85 7.34 25.75 -2.50
C TRP A 85 6.57 24.42 -2.45
N ILE A 86 6.58 23.75 -1.30
CA ILE A 86 5.80 22.54 -1.05
C ILE A 86 4.73 22.82 0.01
N LEU A 87 3.47 22.85 -0.41
CA LEU A 87 2.32 22.99 0.48
C LEU A 87 1.87 21.61 0.97
N VAL A 88 2.19 21.29 2.22
CA VAL A 88 1.88 20.00 2.83
C VAL A 88 0.55 20.08 3.59
N LEU A 89 -0.43 19.31 3.15
CA LEU A 89 -1.75 19.21 3.75
C LEU A 89 -1.78 18.23 4.94
N ASP A 90 -2.68 18.46 5.90
CA ASP A 90 -2.94 17.53 6.99
C ASP A 90 -3.81 16.35 6.58
N THR A 91 -3.19 15.31 6.02
CA THR A 91 -3.87 14.08 5.61
C THR A 91 -3.88 13.00 6.70
N LYS A 92 -3.64 13.37 7.96
CA LYS A 92 -3.56 12.43 9.09
C LYS A 92 -2.57 11.28 8.87
N GLY A 93 -1.47 11.54 8.14
CA GLY A 93 -0.46 10.54 7.82
C GLY A 93 -0.86 9.55 6.73
N ILE A 94 -1.85 9.89 5.90
CA ILE A 94 -2.29 9.08 4.77
C ILE A 94 -1.69 9.64 3.46
N ASN A 95 -1.29 8.78 2.54
CA ASN A 95 -0.78 9.20 1.23
C ASN A 95 -1.81 9.99 0.41
N VAL A 96 -1.37 10.71 -0.63
CA VAL A 96 -2.22 11.57 -1.48
C VAL A 96 -3.47 10.85 -2.00
N TRP A 97 -3.31 9.70 -2.64
CA TRP A 97 -4.43 9.03 -3.32
C TRP A 97 -5.49 8.52 -2.34
N CYS A 98 -5.06 7.83 -1.29
CA CYS A 98 -5.96 7.32 -0.26
C CYS A 98 -6.61 8.47 0.54
N ALA A 99 -5.87 9.55 0.79
CA ALA A 99 -6.38 10.71 1.51
C ALA A 99 -7.41 11.49 0.68
N ALA A 100 -7.20 11.57 -0.64
CA ALA A 100 -8.13 12.22 -1.57
C ALA A 100 -9.44 11.46 -1.66
N GLY A 101 -9.38 10.13 -1.81
CA GLY A 101 -10.58 9.28 -1.78
C GLY A 101 -11.34 9.31 -0.45
N LYS A 102 -10.68 9.70 0.65
CA LYS A 102 -11.28 9.89 1.98
C LYS A 102 -11.66 11.35 2.29
N GLY A 103 -11.30 12.31 1.44
CA GLY A 103 -11.57 13.75 1.62
C GLY A 103 -10.56 14.54 2.48
N THR A 104 -9.58 13.89 3.12
CA THR A 104 -8.57 14.59 3.95
C THR A 104 -7.48 15.27 3.13
N PHE A 105 -7.23 14.79 1.90
CA PHE A 105 -6.55 15.56 0.87
C PHE A 105 -7.65 16.16 -0.01
N GLY A 106 -8.17 17.32 0.36
CA GLY A 106 -9.35 17.87 -0.30
C GLY A 106 -9.41 19.38 -0.32
N THR A 107 -10.46 19.90 -0.98
CA THR A 107 -10.70 21.34 -1.19
C THR A 107 -10.56 22.14 0.09
N ASP A 108 -11.26 21.74 1.16
CA ASP A 108 -11.32 22.51 2.41
C ASP A 108 -9.96 22.58 3.09
N GLU A 109 -9.22 21.48 3.11
CA GLU A 109 -7.87 21.46 3.70
C GLU A 109 -6.88 22.27 2.85
N ILE A 110 -7.00 22.28 1.51
CA ILE A 110 -6.19 23.16 0.66
C ILE A 110 -6.46 24.62 1.00
N VAL A 111 -7.73 25.03 1.04
CA VAL A 111 -8.13 26.42 1.34
C VAL A 111 -7.63 26.82 2.73
N ASN A 112 -7.89 25.99 3.74
CA ASN A 112 -7.41 26.21 5.09
C ASN A 112 -5.88 26.32 5.15
N ARG A 113 -5.15 25.44 4.44
CA ARG A 113 -3.68 25.45 4.45
C ARG A 113 -3.10 26.69 3.76
N ILE A 114 -3.72 27.20 2.71
CA ILE A 114 -3.34 28.47 2.05
C ILE A 114 -3.41 29.63 3.04
N GLU A 115 -4.52 29.74 3.79
CA GLU A 115 -4.71 30.82 4.78
C GLU A 115 -3.72 30.66 5.95
N GLN A 116 -3.62 29.46 6.53
CA GLN A 116 -2.73 29.21 7.68
C GLN A 116 -1.25 29.46 7.37
N THR A 117 -0.82 29.26 6.12
CA THR A 117 0.56 29.50 5.67
C THR A 117 0.77 30.91 5.12
N ARG A 118 -0.29 31.74 5.06
CA ARG A 118 -0.25 33.08 4.45
C ARG A 118 0.35 33.06 3.04
N LEU A 119 0.09 31.99 2.29
CA LEU A 119 0.74 31.75 0.99
C LEU A 119 0.53 32.91 -0.01
N LYS A 120 -0.61 33.60 0.09
CA LYS A 120 -0.93 34.79 -0.73
C LYS A 120 0.10 35.92 -0.62
N GLU A 121 0.81 35.99 0.49
CA GLU A 121 1.81 37.02 0.77
C GLU A 121 3.23 36.58 0.40
N ILE A 122 3.44 35.26 0.27
CA ILE A 122 4.74 34.66 -0.04
C ILE A 122 4.97 34.58 -1.55
N ILE A 123 3.92 34.33 -2.34
CA ILE A 123 4.01 34.20 -3.80
C ILE A 123 3.23 35.29 -4.55
N GLY A 124 3.77 35.73 -5.69
CA GLY A 124 3.21 36.76 -6.57
C GLY A 124 2.09 36.25 -7.47
N HIS A 125 2.00 34.93 -7.68
CA HIS A 125 0.97 34.30 -8.48
C HIS A 125 -0.11 33.60 -7.63
N ARG A 126 -1.13 33.04 -8.29
CA ARG A 126 -2.23 32.30 -7.65
C ARG A 126 -2.45 30.95 -8.33
N LYS A 127 -1.38 30.14 -8.44
CA LYS A 127 -1.40 28.81 -9.08
C LYS A 127 -0.88 27.76 -8.11
N LEU A 128 -1.58 26.64 -8.01
CA LEU A 128 -1.16 25.46 -7.23
C LEU A 128 -1.09 24.24 -8.14
N ILE A 129 -0.02 23.47 -8.05
CA ILE A 129 0.11 22.20 -8.76
C ILE A 129 -0.27 21.09 -7.79
N VAL A 130 -1.40 20.43 -8.08
CA VAL A 130 -1.93 19.31 -7.29
C VAL A 130 -1.62 18.00 -8.03
N PRO A 131 -1.17 16.93 -7.35
CA PRO A 131 -0.92 15.65 -7.99
C PRO A 131 -2.19 15.10 -8.65
N GLN A 132 -2.05 14.41 -9.79
CA GLN A 132 -3.20 13.86 -10.54
C GLN A 132 -4.15 13.01 -9.68
N LEU A 133 -3.58 12.21 -8.77
CA LEU A 133 -4.33 11.32 -7.87
C LEU A 133 -5.01 12.05 -6.69
N GLY A 134 -4.84 13.37 -6.57
CA GLY A 134 -5.58 14.23 -5.65
C GLY A 134 -6.96 14.65 -6.18
N ALA A 135 -7.21 14.53 -7.49
CA ALA A 135 -8.44 14.97 -8.13
C ALA A 135 -9.74 14.45 -7.49
N PRO A 136 -9.83 13.20 -6.98
CA PRO A 136 -11.06 12.72 -6.33
C PRO A 136 -11.48 13.50 -5.08
N GLY A 137 -10.55 14.19 -4.41
CA GLY A 137 -10.84 14.98 -3.20
C GLY A 137 -10.86 16.50 -3.43
N VAL A 138 -10.37 16.97 -4.58
CA VAL A 138 -10.12 18.40 -4.84
C VAL A 138 -11.05 18.92 -5.93
N ALA A 139 -11.95 19.83 -5.57
CA ALA A 139 -12.79 20.57 -6.49
C ALA A 139 -12.07 21.88 -6.88
N ALA A 140 -11.40 21.89 -8.03
CA ALA A 140 -10.59 23.02 -8.49
C ALA A 140 -11.36 24.36 -8.56
N HIS A 141 -12.64 24.31 -8.94
CA HIS A 141 -13.50 25.51 -9.00
C HIS A 141 -13.81 26.06 -7.61
N GLU A 142 -14.05 25.20 -6.62
CA GLU A 142 -14.25 25.64 -5.23
C GLU A 142 -12.95 26.19 -4.63
N VAL A 143 -11.79 25.56 -4.87
CA VAL A 143 -10.50 26.13 -4.45
C VAL A 143 -10.34 27.54 -5.01
N LYS A 144 -10.64 27.74 -6.31
CA LYS A 144 -10.57 29.06 -6.94
C LYS A 144 -11.52 30.07 -6.31
N LYS A 145 -12.77 29.66 -6.07
CA LYS A 145 -13.82 30.49 -5.48
C LYS A 145 -13.46 30.96 -4.06
N HIS A 146 -12.96 30.06 -3.22
CA HIS A 146 -12.71 30.35 -1.80
C HIS A 146 -11.33 30.96 -1.52
N SER A 147 -10.30 30.61 -2.29
CA SER A 147 -8.92 31.05 -2.03
C SER A 147 -8.35 32.00 -3.09
N GLY A 148 -8.99 32.10 -4.26
CA GLY A 148 -8.44 32.80 -5.42
C GLY A 148 -7.36 32.02 -6.19
N PHE A 149 -6.93 30.85 -5.71
CA PHE A 149 -5.93 30.01 -6.37
C PHE A 149 -6.51 29.11 -7.46
N THR A 150 -5.86 29.10 -8.62
CA THR A 150 -6.15 28.18 -9.70
C THR A 150 -5.38 26.87 -9.47
N VAL A 151 -6.10 25.75 -9.42
CA VAL A 151 -5.51 24.41 -9.34
C VAL A 151 -5.13 23.93 -10.74
N ILE A 152 -3.89 23.48 -10.88
CA ILE A 152 -3.36 22.80 -12.06
C ILE A 152 -3.07 21.36 -11.65
N TYR A 153 -3.61 20.39 -12.40
CA TYR A 153 -3.32 18.98 -12.13
C TYR A 153 -1.98 18.59 -12.76
N GLY A 154 -1.00 18.32 -11.91
CA GLY A 154 0.31 17.82 -12.28
C GLY A 154 0.31 16.31 -12.52
N PRO A 155 1.49 15.70 -12.75
CA PRO A 155 1.62 14.29 -13.05
C PRO A 155 1.25 13.37 -11.87
N VAL A 156 1.03 12.08 -12.17
CA VAL A 156 0.89 10.99 -11.18
C VAL A 156 2.21 10.77 -10.45
N ARG A 157 3.34 10.81 -11.17
CA ARG A 157 4.67 10.53 -10.63
C ARG A 157 5.44 11.84 -10.43
N ALA A 158 6.04 12.00 -9.26
CA ALA A 158 6.86 13.18 -8.95
C ALA A 158 8.09 13.29 -9.86
N SER A 159 8.62 12.17 -10.38
CA SER A 159 9.72 12.14 -11.35
C SER A 159 9.44 12.92 -12.62
N ASP A 160 8.16 13.08 -12.98
CA ASP A 160 7.76 13.69 -14.24
C ASP A 160 7.53 15.21 -14.08
N ILE A 161 7.75 15.76 -12.88
CA ILE A 161 7.53 17.19 -12.60
C ILE A 161 8.39 18.07 -13.50
N LEU A 162 9.67 17.75 -13.70
CA LEU A 162 10.55 18.54 -14.56
C LEU A 162 10.00 18.62 -15.99
N SER A 163 9.75 17.48 -16.61
CA SER A 163 9.19 17.42 -17.97
C SER A 163 7.78 18.03 -18.07
N PHE A 164 6.98 17.95 -17.01
CA PHE A 164 5.69 18.63 -16.93
C PHE A 164 5.84 20.16 -16.95
N LEU A 165 6.84 20.70 -16.25
CA LEU A 165 7.13 22.14 -16.22
C LEU A 165 7.69 22.61 -17.57
N GLU A 166 8.63 21.86 -18.15
CA GLU A 166 9.18 22.12 -19.50
C GLU A 166 8.08 22.12 -20.57
N ASN A 167 7.05 21.29 -20.40
CA ASN A 167 5.87 21.24 -21.25
C ASN A 167 4.79 22.28 -20.87
N GLY A 168 5.17 23.40 -20.25
CA GLY A 168 4.27 24.51 -19.94
C GLY A 168 3.17 24.17 -18.94
N MET A 169 3.43 23.25 -18.00
CA MET A 169 2.45 22.73 -17.02
C MET A 169 1.27 21.98 -17.66
N VAL A 170 1.50 21.30 -18.79
CA VAL A 170 0.51 20.43 -19.44
C VAL A 170 0.91 18.98 -19.28
N ALA A 171 0.16 18.22 -18.47
CA ALA A 171 0.41 16.80 -18.26
C ALA A 171 0.05 15.99 -19.52
N THR A 172 0.99 15.19 -20.01
CA THR A 172 0.78 14.26 -21.13
C THR A 172 -0.15 13.11 -20.74
N ALA A 173 -0.63 12.34 -21.72
CA ALA A 173 -1.47 11.17 -21.44
C ALA A 173 -0.76 10.14 -20.56
N GLU A 174 0.56 9.95 -20.72
CA GLU A 174 1.34 9.01 -19.92
C GLU A 174 1.55 9.49 -18.48
N MET A 175 1.78 10.79 -18.27
CA MET A 175 1.87 11.39 -16.93
C MET A 175 0.60 11.21 -16.09
N ARG A 176 -0.55 10.93 -16.73
CA ARG A 176 -1.85 10.73 -16.08
C ARG A 176 -2.14 9.26 -15.73
N LYS A 177 -1.30 8.31 -16.15
CA LYS A 177 -1.54 6.88 -15.98
C LYS A 177 -0.78 6.28 -14.80
N VAL A 178 -1.40 5.28 -14.17
CA VAL A 178 -0.74 4.39 -13.21
C VAL A 178 -0.59 3.02 -13.87
N ASN A 179 0.65 2.58 -14.09
CA ASN A 179 0.94 1.36 -14.85
C ASN A 179 0.89 0.07 -14.02
N PHE A 180 0.90 0.16 -12.68
CA PHE A 180 0.92 -0.98 -11.77
C PHE A 180 1.87 -2.10 -12.24
N SER A 181 3.13 -1.74 -12.51
CA SER A 181 4.17 -2.70 -12.89
C SER A 181 4.39 -3.75 -11.79
N MET A 182 5.12 -4.84 -12.09
CA MET A 182 5.52 -5.81 -11.06
C MET A 182 6.24 -5.12 -9.88
N ARG A 183 7.07 -4.11 -10.18
CA ARG A 183 7.73 -3.28 -9.17
C ARG A 183 6.72 -2.53 -8.31
N ASP A 184 5.74 -1.86 -8.90
CA ASP A 184 4.70 -1.13 -8.15
C ASP A 184 3.90 -2.05 -7.22
N ARG A 185 3.57 -3.26 -7.67
CA ARG A 185 2.82 -4.24 -6.85
C ARG A 185 3.67 -4.81 -5.72
N SER A 186 4.96 -5.08 -6.00
CA SER A 186 5.90 -5.60 -4.99
C SER A 186 6.09 -4.66 -3.80
N VAL A 187 5.87 -3.35 -3.99
CA VAL A 187 5.94 -2.34 -2.91
C VAL A 187 4.99 -2.65 -1.76
N LEU A 188 3.83 -3.26 -2.04
CA LEU A 188 2.82 -3.56 -1.04
C LEU A 188 3.08 -4.90 -0.32
N VAL A 189 3.88 -5.80 -0.90
CA VAL A 189 4.14 -7.14 -0.33
C VAL A 189 4.66 -7.09 1.12
N PRO A 190 5.64 -6.24 1.49
CA PRO A 190 6.18 -6.25 2.85
C PRO A 190 5.16 -5.89 3.93
N VAL A 191 4.26 -4.95 3.67
CA VAL A 191 3.26 -4.54 4.69
C VAL A 191 2.23 -5.65 4.87
N GLU A 192 1.75 -6.24 3.77
CA GLU A 192 0.77 -7.32 3.80
C GLU A 192 1.36 -8.58 4.43
N PHE A 193 2.62 -8.89 4.11
CA PHE A 193 3.36 -9.96 4.75
C PHE A 193 3.40 -9.75 6.26
N VAL A 194 3.91 -8.61 6.76
CA VAL A 194 4.05 -8.39 8.21
C VAL A 194 2.69 -8.40 8.92
N MET A 195 1.67 -7.79 8.33
CA MET A 195 0.32 -7.76 8.91
C MET A 195 -0.34 -9.14 8.95
N GLY A 196 -0.12 -9.97 7.93
CA GLY A 196 -0.61 -11.34 7.86
C GLY A 196 0.22 -12.34 8.69
N PHE A 197 1.52 -12.11 8.81
CA PHE A 197 2.47 -13.05 9.42
C PHE A 197 2.12 -13.40 10.87
N LYS A 198 1.61 -12.45 11.66
CA LYS A 198 1.16 -12.73 13.03
C LYS A 198 0.04 -13.78 13.10
N HIS A 199 -0.87 -13.78 12.12
CA HIS A 199 -1.97 -14.74 12.04
C HIS A 199 -1.47 -16.08 11.52
N LEU A 200 -0.51 -16.06 10.58
CA LEU A 200 0.17 -17.27 10.13
C LEU A 200 0.87 -17.96 11.29
N VAL A 201 1.67 -17.24 12.09
CA VAL A 201 2.37 -17.82 13.26
C VAL A 201 1.39 -18.47 14.22
N LEU A 202 0.27 -17.79 14.54
CA LEU A 202 -0.76 -18.35 15.40
C LEU A 202 -1.36 -19.64 14.81
N ALA A 203 -1.74 -19.62 13.53
CA ALA A 203 -2.27 -20.80 12.85
C ALA A 203 -1.24 -21.95 12.81
N SER A 204 0.02 -21.64 12.50
CA SER A 204 1.11 -22.62 12.47
C SER A 204 1.33 -23.27 13.84
N VAL A 205 1.33 -22.50 14.93
CA VAL A 205 1.44 -23.07 16.29
C VAL A 205 0.27 -24.00 16.59
N VAL A 206 -0.96 -23.59 16.27
CA VAL A 206 -2.16 -24.41 16.51
C VAL A 206 -2.10 -25.71 15.72
N PHE A 207 -1.83 -25.66 14.41
CA PHE A 207 -1.72 -26.86 13.57
C PHE A 207 -0.55 -27.74 14.00
N PHE A 208 0.59 -27.14 14.35
CA PHE A 208 1.76 -27.88 14.82
C PHE A 208 1.45 -28.68 16.09
N LEU A 209 0.79 -28.05 17.06
CA LEU A 209 0.39 -28.71 18.30
C LEU A 209 -0.64 -29.80 18.03
N LEU A 210 -1.70 -29.51 17.27
CA LEU A 210 -2.78 -30.48 16.99
C LEU A 210 -2.32 -31.66 16.13
N ALA A 211 -1.25 -31.51 15.34
CA ALA A 211 -0.72 -32.58 14.51
C ALA A 211 -0.23 -33.79 15.33
N GLY A 212 0.11 -33.60 16.61
CA GLY A 212 0.47 -34.70 17.50
C GLY A 212 -0.67 -35.63 17.90
N LEU A 213 -1.93 -35.22 17.69
CA LEU A 213 -3.11 -36.03 18.01
C LEU A 213 -3.26 -37.17 16.99
N HIS A 214 -3.47 -38.38 17.50
CA HIS A 214 -3.83 -39.56 16.71
C HIS A 214 -4.72 -40.52 17.55
N LYS A 215 -5.21 -41.61 16.94
CA LYS A 215 -6.06 -42.62 17.62
C LYS A 215 -5.51 -43.14 18.95
N GLY A 216 -4.18 -43.19 19.10
CA GLY A 216 -3.49 -43.71 20.30
C GLY A 216 -3.14 -42.66 21.35
N GLY A 217 -3.60 -41.41 21.20
CA GLY A 217 -3.28 -40.30 22.10
C GLY A 217 -2.41 -39.23 21.43
N TYR A 218 -1.53 -38.60 22.21
CA TYR A 218 -0.63 -37.55 21.72
C TYR A 218 0.79 -38.09 21.54
N SER A 219 1.37 -37.91 20.35
CA SER A 219 2.76 -38.25 20.07
C SER A 219 3.56 -37.01 19.69
N THR A 220 4.61 -36.72 20.46
CA THR A 220 5.54 -35.62 20.20
C THR A 220 6.30 -35.80 18.89
N GLN A 221 6.64 -37.05 18.54
CA GLN A 221 7.34 -37.35 17.29
C GLN A 221 6.45 -37.09 16.08
N VAL A 222 5.16 -37.43 16.17
CA VAL A 222 4.18 -37.15 15.11
C VAL A 222 3.91 -35.64 15.03
N ALA A 223 3.86 -34.94 16.16
CA ALA A 223 3.75 -33.48 16.17
C ALA A 223 4.94 -32.82 15.44
N LEU A 224 6.17 -33.31 15.66
CA LEU A 224 7.35 -32.79 14.98
C LEU A 224 7.29 -33.01 13.47
N THR A 225 6.94 -34.20 12.99
CA THR A 225 6.93 -34.49 11.55
C THR A 225 5.70 -33.91 10.84
N ALA A 226 4.49 -34.26 11.27
CA ALA A 226 3.25 -33.78 10.64
C ALA A 226 2.98 -32.30 10.94
N GLY A 227 3.40 -31.80 12.10
CA GLY A 227 3.27 -30.38 12.45
C GLY A 227 4.22 -29.48 11.67
N SER A 228 5.47 -29.90 11.47
CA SER A 228 6.41 -29.15 10.61
C SER A 228 5.92 -29.12 9.16
N ARG A 229 5.37 -30.23 8.66
CA ARG A 229 4.74 -30.30 7.34
C ARG A 229 3.54 -29.35 7.22
N SER A 230 2.63 -29.39 8.19
CA SER A 230 1.45 -28.50 8.24
C SER A 230 1.86 -27.04 8.27
N THR A 231 2.89 -26.71 9.06
CA THR A 231 3.47 -25.37 9.13
C THR A 231 4.04 -24.93 7.78
N LEU A 232 4.74 -25.81 7.07
CA LEU A 232 5.27 -25.52 5.75
C LEU A 232 4.15 -25.29 4.72
N ILE A 233 3.10 -26.12 4.71
CA ILE A 233 1.96 -25.95 3.79
C ILE A 233 1.26 -24.62 4.03
N LEU A 234 1.02 -24.25 5.31
CA LEU A 234 0.44 -22.96 5.67
C LEU A 234 1.33 -21.79 5.24
N LEU A 235 2.64 -21.89 5.45
CA LEU A 235 3.61 -20.88 5.01
C LEU A 235 3.57 -20.72 3.48
N LEU A 236 3.59 -21.82 2.72
CA LEU A 236 3.53 -21.78 1.26
C LEU A 236 2.21 -21.20 0.76
N ALA A 237 1.07 -21.57 1.36
CA ALA A 237 -0.23 -20.99 1.02
C ALA A 237 -0.27 -19.47 1.24
N PHE A 238 0.29 -19.02 2.36
CA PHE A 238 0.43 -17.61 2.68
C PHE A 238 1.34 -16.88 1.70
N LEU A 239 2.52 -17.43 1.38
CA LEU A 239 3.46 -16.86 0.41
C LEU A 239 2.87 -16.82 -1.01
N THR A 240 2.06 -17.80 -1.39
CA THR A 240 1.37 -17.83 -2.68
C THR A 240 0.45 -16.63 -2.83
N GLY A 241 -0.45 -16.40 -1.87
CA GLY A 241 -1.38 -15.27 -1.96
C GLY A 241 -0.72 -13.90 -1.72
N THR A 242 0.30 -13.82 -0.85
CA THR A 242 0.95 -12.55 -0.51
C THR A 242 2.10 -12.13 -1.43
N ILE A 243 2.77 -13.07 -2.09
CA ILE A 243 3.92 -12.79 -2.97
C ILE A 243 3.63 -13.23 -4.41
N MET A 244 3.27 -14.50 -4.64
CA MET A 244 3.14 -15.01 -6.01
C MET A 244 2.00 -14.35 -6.76
N VAL A 245 0.81 -14.22 -6.16
CA VAL A 245 -0.36 -13.61 -6.80
C VAL A 245 -0.11 -12.17 -7.26
N PRO A 246 0.37 -11.22 -6.43
CA PRO A 246 0.61 -9.86 -6.90
C PRO A 246 1.73 -9.76 -7.95
N MET A 247 2.72 -10.65 -7.91
CA MET A 247 3.77 -10.72 -8.93
C MET A 247 3.23 -11.27 -10.26
N LEU A 248 2.37 -12.28 -10.21
CA LEU A 248 1.83 -12.98 -11.39
C LEU A 248 0.47 -12.44 -11.87
N LEU A 249 0.01 -11.36 -11.27
CA LEU A 249 -1.33 -10.81 -11.44
C LEU A 249 -1.82 -10.64 -12.90
N PRO A 250 -0.98 -10.22 -13.89
CA PRO A 250 -1.40 -10.07 -15.29
C PRO A 250 -1.63 -11.40 -16.00
N TRP A 251 -0.95 -12.47 -15.57
CA TRP A 251 -1.02 -13.79 -16.21
C TRP A 251 -2.10 -14.68 -15.59
N LEU A 252 -2.49 -14.42 -14.33
CA LEU A 252 -3.61 -15.13 -13.71
C LEU A 252 -4.93 -14.70 -14.38
N PRO A 253 -5.84 -15.62 -14.73
CA PRO A 253 -7.07 -15.27 -15.43
C PRO A 253 -8.09 -14.56 -14.51
N GLY A 254 -9.03 -13.84 -15.13
CA GLY A 254 -10.11 -13.14 -14.44
C GLY A 254 -9.72 -11.77 -13.86
N ARG A 255 -10.73 -11.04 -13.35
CA ARG A 255 -10.54 -9.72 -12.70
C ARG A 255 -10.57 -9.78 -11.17
N SER A 256 -11.29 -10.76 -10.60
CA SER A 256 -11.41 -10.97 -9.16
C SER A 256 -10.09 -11.49 -8.58
N PHE A 257 -9.66 -10.88 -7.46
CA PHE A 257 -8.47 -11.28 -6.72
C PHE A 257 -8.66 -12.59 -5.96
N SER A 258 -9.86 -12.84 -5.44
CA SER A 258 -10.21 -14.10 -4.78
C SER A 258 -10.13 -15.28 -5.75
N LEU A 259 -10.59 -15.11 -7.00
CA LEU A 259 -10.45 -16.13 -8.04
C LEU A 259 -8.98 -16.36 -8.42
N LYS A 260 -8.21 -15.28 -8.61
CA LYS A 260 -6.77 -15.39 -8.90
C LYS A 260 -6.01 -16.12 -7.79
N GLY A 261 -6.30 -15.78 -6.53
CA GLY A 261 -5.70 -16.45 -5.37
C GLY A 261 -6.15 -17.90 -5.22
N LEU A 262 -7.39 -18.23 -5.54
CA LEU A 262 -7.87 -19.61 -5.60
C LEU A 262 -7.09 -20.42 -6.65
N ILE A 263 -6.94 -19.88 -7.87
CA ILE A 263 -6.20 -20.55 -8.96
C ILE A 263 -4.73 -20.75 -8.57
N ALA A 264 -4.08 -19.74 -8.01
CA ALA A 264 -2.71 -19.87 -7.53
C ALA A 264 -2.58 -20.92 -6.40
N GLY A 265 -3.58 -20.99 -5.51
CA GLY A 265 -3.65 -22.01 -4.47
C GLY A 265 -3.83 -23.43 -5.03
N LEU A 266 -4.65 -23.60 -6.07
CA LEU A 266 -4.80 -24.89 -6.77
C LEU A 266 -3.50 -25.32 -7.45
N ILE A 267 -2.79 -24.38 -8.09
CA ILE A 267 -1.47 -24.66 -8.68
C ILE A 267 -0.50 -25.12 -7.58
N LEU A 268 -0.48 -24.45 -6.41
CA LEU A 268 0.35 -24.87 -5.29
C LEU A 268 0.01 -26.31 -4.84
N ILE A 269 -1.28 -26.67 -4.74
CA ILE A 269 -1.67 -28.04 -4.39
C ILE A 269 -1.14 -29.05 -5.40
N VAL A 270 -1.26 -28.78 -6.70
CA VAL A 270 -0.76 -29.69 -7.74
C VAL A 270 0.76 -29.87 -7.60
N VAL A 271 1.50 -28.78 -7.35
CA VAL A 271 2.95 -28.83 -7.10
C VAL A 271 3.29 -29.66 -5.85
N LEU A 272 2.55 -29.47 -4.75
CA LEU A 272 2.72 -30.27 -3.53
C LEU A 272 2.40 -31.75 -3.77
N GLY A 273 1.39 -32.05 -4.61
CA GLY A 273 1.06 -33.41 -5.03
C GLY A 273 2.16 -34.11 -5.81
N VAL A 274 2.64 -33.46 -6.88
CA VAL A 274 3.67 -34.03 -7.77
C VAL A 274 5.02 -34.18 -7.07
N SER A 275 5.35 -33.29 -6.12
CA SER A 275 6.59 -33.38 -5.33
C SER A 275 6.61 -34.51 -4.28
N GLY A 276 5.51 -35.27 -4.16
CA GLY A 276 5.36 -36.28 -3.09
C GLY A 276 5.11 -35.66 -1.71
N PHE A 277 4.90 -34.35 -1.64
CA PHE A 277 4.58 -33.62 -0.42
C PHE A 277 3.09 -33.62 -0.09
N ALA A 278 2.25 -34.36 -0.82
CA ALA A 278 0.83 -34.59 -0.51
C ALA A 278 0.61 -35.73 0.49
N GLU A 279 -0.44 -35.59 1.30
CA GLU A 279 -0.83 -36.61 2.28
C GLU A 279 -1.32 -37.88 1.58
N SER A 280 -1.00 -39.04 2.14
CA SER A 280 -1.51 -40.32 1.62
C SER A 280 -3.00 -40.51 1.91
N ASN A 281 -3.53 -39.82 2.93
CA ASN A 281 -4.94 -39.86 3.28
C ASN A 281 -5.75 -38.91 2.38
N ILE A 282 -6.80 -39.44 1.75
CA ILE A 282 -7.69 -38.65 0.88
C ILE A 282 -8.42 -37.55 1.65
N ILE A 283 -8.77 -37.80 2.92
CA ILE A 283 -9.46 -36.83 3.78
C ILE A 283 -8.54 -35.65 4.09
N GLU A 284 -7.28 -35.91 4.45
CA GLU A 284 -6.29 -34.86 4.69
C GLU A 284 -5.93 -34.10 3.41
N SER A 285 -5.86 -34.79 2.27
CA SER A 285 -5.65 -34.14 0.97
C SER A 285 -6.77 -33.16 0.62
N LEU A 286 -8.04 -33.57 0.79
CA LEU A 286 -9.20 -32.69 0.61
C LEU A 286 -9.19 -31.52 1.59
N ALA A 287 -8.79 -31.76 2.83
CA ALA A 287 -8.64 -30.71 3.83
C ALA A 287 -7.64 -29.65 3.41
N TRP A 288 -6.45 -30.06 2.95
CA TRP A 288 -5.41 -29.14 2.51
C TRP A 288 -5.79 -28.38 1.24
N ILE A 289 -6.52 -28.99 0.31
CA ILE A 289 -7.09 -28.28 -0.85
C ILE A 289 -7.94 -27.09 -0.39
N LEU A 290 -8.85 -27.31 0.55
CA LEU A 290 -9.74 -26.26 1.06
C LEU A 290 -8.98 -25.17 1.82
N ILE A 291 -8.06 -25.56 2.71
CA ILE A 291 -7.28 -24.61 3.52
C ILE A 291 -6.36 -23.76 2.64
N VAL A 292 -5.57 -24.39 1.77
CA VAL A 292 -4.58 -23.69 0.92
C VAL A 292 -5.27 -22.72 -0.03
N THR A 293 -6.33 -23.17 -0.71
CA THR A 293 -7.07 -22.30 -1.64
C THR A 293 -7.78 -21.16 -0.92
N ALA A 294 -8.35 -21.39 0.27
CA ALA A 294 -8.96 -20.33 1.07
C ALA A 294 -7.94 -19.29 1.54
N ILE A 295 -6.79 -19.71 2.08
CA ILE A 295 -5.72 -18.80 2.54
C ILE A 295 -5.17 -17.97 1.37
N SER A 296 -4.82 -18.63 0.26
CA SER A 296 -4.28 -17.95 -0.92
C SER A 296 -5.31 -16.99 -1.53
N SER A 297 -6.58 -17.40 -1.61
CA SER A 297 -7.69 -16.58 -2.10
C SER A 297 -7.94 -15.35 -1.22
N PHE A 298 -7.96 -15.52 0.11
CA PHE A 298 -8.20 -14.43 1.05
C PHE A 298 -7.05 -13.42 1.06
N THR A 299 -5.80 -13.90 1.16
CA THR A 299 -4.62 -13.02 1.19
C THR A 299 -4.39 -12.26 -0.11
N ALA A 300 -4.76 -12.84 -1.27
CA ALA A 300 -4.72 -12.15 -2.55
C ALA A 300 -5.61 -10.90 -2.58
N MET A 301 -6.75 -10.90 -1.88
CA MET A 301 -7.70 -9.77 -1.90
C MET A 301 -7.15 -8.48 -1.28
N ASN A 302 -6.07 -8.55 -0.50
CA ASN A 302 -5.40 -7.37 0.03
C ASN A 302 -4.71 -6.53 -1.06
N PHE A 303 -4.51 -7.08 -2.26
CA PHE A 303 -3.84 -6.38 -3.36
C PHE A 303 -4.81 -5.70 -4.35
N THR A 304 -6.10 -5.60 -4.01
CA THR A 304 -7.13 -4.94 -4.85
C THR A 304 -6.79 -3.49 -5.21
N GLY A 305 -6.06 -2.78 -4.34
CA GLY A 305 -5.55 -1.41 -4.59
C GLY A 305 -4.26 -1.33 -5.42
N ALA A 306 -3.70 -2.47 -5.83
CA ALA A 306 -2.46 -2.57 -6.60
C ALA A 306 -2.70 -2.93 -8.09
N SER A 307 -3.94 -2.76 -8.58
CA SER A 307 -4.29 -2.93 -9.99
C SER A 307 -5.49 -2.05 -10.37
N THR A 308 -5.80 -2.03 -11.67
CA THR A 308 -7.00 -1.37 -12.23
C THR A 308 -8.16 -2.34 -12.46
N TYR A 309 -8.08 -3.58 -11.99
CA TYR A 309 -9.04 -4.63 -12.37
C TYR A 309 -10.41 -4.48 -11.72
N THR A 310 -10.43 -3.96 -10.50
CA THR A 310 -11.63 -3.88 -9.67
C THR A 310 -11.90 -2.44 -9.23
N SER A 311 -13.16 -2.01 -9.36
CA SER A 311 -13.65 -0.78 -8.72
C SER A 311 -14.02 -1.04 -7.26
N LEU A 312 -14.26 0.02 -6.48
CA LEU A 312 -14.71 -0.11 -5.09
C LEU A 312 -16.01 -0.94 -4.97
N SER A 313 -16.97 -0.74 -5.87
CA SER A 313 -18.21 -1.55 -5.91
C SER A 313 -17.93 -3.00 -6.29
N GLY A 314 -16.97 -3.23 -7.20
CA GLY A 314 -16.49 -4.56 -7.57
C GLY A 314 -15.87 -5.30 -6.38
N VAL A 315 -14.98 -4.64 -5.63
CA VAL A 315 -14.35 -5.21 -4.42
C VAL A 315 -15.42 -5.54 -3.38
N LYS A 316 -16.39 -4.65 -3.13
CA LYS A 316 -17.49 -4.91 -2.18
C LYS A 316 -18.32 -6.14 -2.59
N LYS A 317 -18.63 -6.28 -3.87
CA LYS A 317 -19.35 -7.45 -4.41
C LYS A 317 -18.54 -8.73 -4.23
N GLU A 318 -17.26 -8.67 -4.57
CA GLU A 318 -16.32 -9.79 -4.42
C GLU A 318 -16.22 -10.22 -2.96
N MET A 319 -16.01 -9.30 -2.02
CA MET A 319 -15.94 -9.61 -0.58
C MET A 319 -17.20 -10.28 -0.06
N ARG A 320 -18.38 -9.80 -0.47
CA ARG A 320 -19.68 -10.36 -0.04
C ARG A 320 -19.84 -11.84 -0.42
N ILE A 321 -19.25 -12.26 -1.53
CA ILE A 321 -19.36 -13.63 -2.05
C ILE A 321 -18.17 -14.47 -1.57
N ALA A 322 -16.95 -13.97 -1.73
CA ALA A 322 -15.74 -14.74 -1.51
C ALA A 322 -15.45 -14.99 -0.03
N VAL A 323 -15.67 -14.01 0.85
CA VAL A 323 -15.31 -14.14 2.28
C VAL A 323 -16.11 -15.25 2.96
N PRO A 324 -17.45 -15.35 2.82
CA PRO A 324 -18.19 -16.47 3.38
C PRO A 324 -17.72 -17.83 2.84
N LEU A 325 -17.44 -17.93 1.54
CA LEU A 325 -16.95 -19.18 0.93
C LEU A 325 -15.56 -19.57 1.46
N GLN A 326 -14.64 -18.61 1.61
CA GLN A 326 -13.31 -18.82 2.16
C GLN A 326 -13.37 -19.26 3.63
N ILE A 327 -14.26 -18.67 4.43
CA ILE A 327 -14.48 -19.07 5.83
C ILE A 327 -15.02 -20.49 5.89
N THR A 328 -16.07 -20.80 5.13
CA THR A 328 -16.66 -22.15 5.10
C THR A 328 -15.64 -23.19 4.63
N ALA A 329 -14.89 -22.90 3.55
CA ALA A 329 -13.83 -23.78 3.08
C ALA A 329 -12.75 -24.00 4.16
N SER A 330 -12.31 -22.94 4.84
CA SER A 330 -11.31 -23.05 5.91
C SER A 330 -11.81 -23.88 7.09
N LEU A 331 -13.04 -23.66 7.56
CA LEU A 331 -13.61 -24.40 8.69
C LEU A 331 -13.83 -25.88 8.35
N THR A 332 -14.42 -26.16 7.19
CA THR A 332 -14.59 -27.53 6.68
C THR A 332 -13.25 -28.20 6.50
N GLY A 333 -12.27 -27.50 5.94
CA GLY A 333 -10.91 -28.00 5.79
C GLY A 333 -10.25 -28.34 7.13
N VAL A 334 -10.31 -27.45 8.12
CA VAL A 334 -9.80 -27.73 9.48
C VAL A 334 -10.49 -28.94 10.09
N THR A 335 -11.80 -29.07 9.89
CA THR A 335 -12.59 -30.19 10.43
C THR A 335 -12.18 -31.51 9.80
N LEU A 336 -12.08 -31.56 8.47
CA LEU A 336 -11.60 -32.73 7.73
C LEU A 336 -10.14 -33.07 8.11
N TRP A 337 -9.29 -32.06 8.27
CA TRP A 337 -7.90 -32.28 8.69
C TRP A 337 -7.83 -32.95 10.07
N ILE A 338 -8.62 -32.47 11.04
CA ILE A 338 -8.71 -33.10 12.38
C ILE A 338 -9.25 -34.52 12.28
N ILE A 339 -10.33 -34.76 11.53
CA ILE A 339 -10.90 -36.10 11.33
C ILE A 339 -9.86 -37.04 10.71
N GLY A 340 -9.11 -36.57 9.71
CA GLY A 340 -8.04 -37.32 9.05
C GLY A 340 -6.96 -37.82 10.00
N ARG A 341 -6.75 -37.16 11.14
CA ARG A 341 -5.82 -37.62 12.20
C ARG A 341 -6.32 -38.86 12.95
N PHE A 342 -7.63 -39.10 12.94
CA PHE A 342 -8.29 -40.19 13.65
C PHE A 342 -8.86 -41.25 12.72
N VAL A 343 -8.51 -41.24 11.44
CA VAL A 343 -8.90 -42.27 10.45
C VAL A 343 -7.64 -42.96 9.95
#